data_AF-A0A100JP61-F1
#
_entry.id   AF-A0A100JP61-F1
#
_cell.length_a   1.000
_cell.length_b   1.000
_cell.length_c   1.000
_cell.angle_alpha   90.00
_cell.angle_beta   90.00
_cell.angle_gamma   90.00
#
_symmetry.space_group_name_H-M   'P 1'
#
loop_
_entity.id
_entity.type
_entity.pdbx_description
1 polymer ?
#
loop_
_entity_poly.entity_id
_entity_poly.type
_entity_poly.pdbx_seq_one_letter_code
_entity_poly.pdbx_strand_id
1 'polypeptide(L)'
;MRELARRMRLTQTGLLHHFADKEELLVEVLNLRDTSVADYLSEQHATDVATRSREVARHSAEHEGLTSLYIILSAEAIDRDHPAHPYFVEHYQAAQTLTLDPGPEAPEGAPMGISPEMIATLGTALQDGLQIQRRYRDDLDVVEAIDAFWRLVAAARAHWVQQAASDDSNRRDDDSD
;
A
#
# COMPACT_ATOMS: atom_id res chain seq x y z
N MET A 1 23.24 -12.38 10.62
CA MET A 1 23.14 -13.60 11.44
C MET A 1 23.89 -13.53 12.76
N ARG A 2 25.24 -13.50 12.79
CA ARG A 2 26.01 -13.59 14.05
C ARG A 2 25.71 -12.46 15.06
N GLU A 3 25.57 -11.22 14.58
CA GLU A 3 25.18 -10.08 15.42
C GLU A 3 23.71 -10.13 15.88
N LEU A 4 22.80 -10.64 15.03
CA LEU A 4 21.39 -10.79 15.38
C LEU A 4 21.19 -11.88 16.45
N ALA A 5 21.85 -13.03 16.28
CA ALA A 5 21.86 -14.11 17.26
C ALA A 5 22.37 -13.61 18.63
N ARG A 6 23.44 -12.79 18.64
CA ARG A 6 23.95 -12.16 19.86
C ARG A 6 22.92 -11.26 20.55
N ARG A 7 22.18 -10.45 19.79
CA ARG A 7 21.11 -9.57 20.32
C ARG A 7 19.92 -10.37 20.85
N MET A 8 19.57 -11.48 20.20
CA MET A 8 18.49 -12.38 20.60
C MET A 8 18.91 -13.39 21.69
N ARG A 9 20.17 -13.33 22.17
CA ARG A 9 20.75 -14.32 23.09
C ARG A 9 20.67 -15.76 22.57
N LEU A 10 20.67 -15.94 21.25
CA LEU A 10 20.75 -17.22 20.57
C LEU A 10 22.18 -17.48 20.08
N THR A 11 22.53 -18.75 19.88
CA THR A 11 23.77 -19.10 19.16
C THR A 11 23.54 -18.91 17.65
N GLN A 12 24.60 -18.64 16.88
CA GLN A 12 24.48 -18.56 15.42
C GLN A 12 23.90 -19.87 14.84
N THR A 13 24.33 -21.01 15.35
CA THR A 13 23.79 -22.32 15.00
C THR A 13 22.33 -22.46 15.40
N GLY A 14 21.93 -21.98 16.59
CA GLY A 14 20.54 -21.97 17.05
C GLY A 14 19.62 -21.13 16.17
N LEU A 15 20.10 -19.99 15.67
CA LEU A 15 19.36 -19.17 14.70
C LEU A 15 19.27 -19.87 13.33
N LEU A 16 20.35 -20.54 12.91
CA LEU A 16 20.39 -21.29 11.64
C LEU A 16 19.58 -22.60 11.67
N HIS A 17 19.20 -23.10 12.84
CA HIS A 17 18.24 -24.20 12.96
C HIS A 17 16.81 -23.77 12.58
N HIS A 18 16.50 -22.48 12.67
CA HIS A 18 15.20 -21.92 12.31
C HIS A 18 15.17 -21.35 10.90
N PHE A 19 16.31 -20.88 10.39
CA PHE A 19 16.44 -20.29 9.05
C PHE A 19 17.70 -20.80 8.38
N ALA A 20 17.60 -21.36 7.19
CA ALA A 20 18.70 -21.90 6.41
C ALA A 20 19.78 -20.83 6.15
N ASP A 21 19.38 -19.58 5.91
CA ASP A 21 20.28 -18.46 5.66
C ASP A 21 19.71 -17.11 6.15
N LYS A 22 20.40 -16.02 5.78
CA LYS A 22 20.00 -14.67 6.18
C LYS A 22 18.77 -14.23 5.40
N GLU A 23 18.68 -14.62 4.14
CA GLU A 23 17.66 -14.24 3.18
C GLU A 23 16.30 -14.81 3.61
N GLU A 24 16.24 -16.08 4.00
CA GLU A 24 15.03 -16.71 4.55
C GLU A 24 14.57 -16.01 5.83
N LEU A 25 15.50 -15.70 6.74
CA LEU A 25 15.17 -14.92 7.94
C LEU A 25 14.60 -13.54 7.59
N LEU A 26 15.14 -12.86 6.58
CA LEU A 26 14.66 -11.54 6.18
C LEU A 26 13.26 -11.61 5.57
N VAL A 27 12.94 -12.66 4.82
CA VAL A 27 11.56 -12.94 4.36
C VAL A 27 10.62 -13.12 5.55
N GLU A 28 11.03 -13.86 6.58
CA GLU A 28 10.19 -14.07 7.77
C GLU A 28 9.99 -12.79 8.59
N VAL A 29 10.98 -11.90 8.61
CA VAL A 29 10.81 -10.55 9.18
C VAL A 29 9.82 -9.71 8.38
N LEU A 30 9.80 -9.85 7.05
CA LEU A 30 8.81 -9.18 6.18
C LEU A 30 7.40 -9.72 6.41
N ASN A 31 7.24 -11.04 6.54
CA ASN A 31 5.95 -11.68 6.88
C ASN A 31 5.43 -11.21 8.25
N LEU A 32 6.31 -11.12 9.24
CA LEU A 32 5.97 -10.60 10.57
C LEU A 32 5.53 -9.13 10.50
N ARG A 33 6.21 -8.31 9.68
CA ARG A 33 5.81 -6.91 9.46
C ARG A 33 4.41 -6.82 8.88
N ASP A 34 4.09 -7.60 7.85
CA ASP A 34 2.77 -7.54 7.22
C ASP A 34 1.66 -8.02 8.16
N THR A 35 1.95 -9.03 8.99
CA THR A 35 1.04 -9.46 10.08
C THR A 35 0.82 -8.33 11.08
N SER A 36 1.88 -7.66 11.53
CA SER A 36 1.79 -6.52 12.45
C SER A 36 0.95 -5.37 11.89
N VAL A 37 1.07 -5.09 10.59
CA VAL A 37 0.24 -4.07 9.92
C VAL A 37 -1.22 -4.52 9.88
N ALA A 38 -1.49 -5.78 9.55
CA ALA A 38 -2.84 -6.33 9.50
C ALA A 38 -3.54 -6.29 10.87
N ASP A 39 -2.83 -6.70 11.93
CA ASP A 39 -3.33 -6.66 13.31
C ASP A 39 -3.63 -5.22 13.74
N TYR A 40 -2.72 -4.28 13.47
CA TYR A 40 -2.92 -2.87 13.76
C TYR A 40 -4.15 -2.30 13.05
N LEU A 41 -4.31 -2.57 11.76
CA LEU A 41 -5.47 -2.10 10.98
C LEU A 41 -6.80 -2.67 11.51
N SER A 42 -6.79 -3.93 11.96
CA SER A 42 -7.93 -4.57 12.61
C SER A 42 -8.32 -3.84 13.90
N GLU A 43 -7.35 -3.51 14.75
CA GLU A 43 -7.58 -2.76 15.99
C GLU A 43 -8.12 -1.35 15.75
N GLN A 44 -7.64 -0.66 14.71
CA GLN A 44 -8.11 0.68 14.34
C GLN A 44 -9.50 0.68 13.70
N HIS A 45 -10.10 -0.48 13.42
CA HIS A 45 -11.36 -0.61 12.68
C HIS A 45 -11.35 0.17 11.35
N ALA A 46 -10.18 0.24 10.70
CA ALA A 46 -9.98 0.95 9.45
C ALA A 46 -10.62 0.15 8.32
N THR A 47 -11.78 0.60 7.83
CA THR A 47 -12.60 -0.17 6.86
C THR A 47 -12.50 0.40 5.45
N ASP A 48 -12.61 1.72 5.28
CA ASP A 48 -12.46 2.36 3.98
C ASP A 48 -10.97 2.47 3.57
N VAL A 49 -10.72 2.59 2.26
CA VAL A 49 -9.36 2.60 1.72
C VAL A 49 -8.55 3.81 2.19
N ALA A 50 -9.17 4.98 2.33
CA ALA A 50 -8.47 6.20 2.73
C ALA A 50 -8.00 6.10 4.18
N THR A 51 -8.88 5.65 5.08
CA THR A 51 -8.53 5.39 6.47
C THR A 51 -7.46 4.30 6.57
N ARG A 52 -7.59 3.18 5.83
CA ARG A 52 -6.56 2.12 5.85
C ARG A 52 -5.19 2.63 5.39
N SER A 53 -5.10 3.36 4.28
CA SER A 53 -3.83 3.92 3.82
C SER A 53 -3.23 4.90 4.82
N ARG A 54 -4.05 5.74 5.46
CA ARG A 54 -3.62 6.65 6.53
C ARG A 54 -2.99 5.88 7.69
N GLU A 55 -3.68 4.84 8.16
CA GLU A 55 -3.22 4.03 9.29
C GLU A 55 -1.95 3.22 8.94
N VAL A 56 -1.83 2.70 7.71
CA VAL A 56 -0.59 2.07 7.23
C VAL A 56 0.59 3.05 7.27
N ALA A 57 0.39 4.31 6.84
CA ALA A 57 1.44 5.32 6.91
C ALA A 57 1.83 5.68 8.34
N ARG A 58 0.85 5.81 9.24
CA ARG A 58 1.11 6.08 10.66
C ARG A 58 1.93 4.94 11.29
N HIS A 59 1.49 3.70 11.09
CA HIS A 59 2.21 2.52 11.58
C HIS A 59 3.63 2.45 11.01
N SER A 60 3.79 2.74 9.72
CA SER A 60 5.10 2.73 9.06
C SER A 60 6.05 3.82 9.59
N ALA A 61 5.52 4.97 10.00
CA ALA A 61 6.28 6.06 10.62
C ALA A 61 6.73 5.73 12.04
N GLU A 62 5.94 4.95 12.80
CA GLU A 62 6.31 4.47 14.13
C GLU A 62 7.36 3.33 14.08
N HIS A 63 7.45 2.63 12.95
CA HIS A 63 8.32 1.46 12.75
C HIS A 63 9.41 1.69 11.69
N GLU A 64 10.13 2.82 11.76
CA GLU A 64 11.07 3.25 10.71
C GLU A 64 12.15 2.22 10.35
N GLY A 65 12.64 1.46 11.34
CA GLY A 65 13.65 0.42 11.12
C GLY A 65 13.14 -0.73 10.24
N LEU A 66 11.91 -1.19 10.46
CA LEU A 66 11.27 -2.23 9.64
C LEU A 66 10.91 -1.68 8.26
N THR A 67 10.44 -0.44 8.18
CA THR A 67 10.17 0.23 6.91
C THR A 67 11.44 0.39 6.07
N SER A 68 12.58 0.73 6.70
CA SER A 68 13.87 0.84 5.99
C SER A 68 14.34 -0.51 5.47
N LEU A 69 14.16 -1.58 6.25
CA LEU A 69 14.46 -2.94 5.80
C LEU A 69 13.60 -3.34 4.60
N TYR A 70 12.29 -3.07 4.66
CA TYR A 70 11.36 -3.31 3.55
C TYR A 70 11.80 -2.59 2.27
N ILE A 71 12.15 -1.30 2.35
CA ILE A 71 12.60 -0.51 1.18
C ILE A 71 13.88 -1.09 0.56
N ILE A 72 14.85 -1.49 1.39
CA ILE A 72 16.11 -2.06 0.88
C ILE A 72 15.82 -3.40 0.17
N LEU A 73 15.05 -4.26 0.83
CA LEU A 73 14.72 -5.58 0.29
C LEU A 73 13.84 -5.50 -0.96
N SER A 74 12.95 -4.51 -1.07
CA SER A 74 12.11 -4.35 -2.26
C SER A 74 12.94 -4.02 -3.50
N ALA A 75 14.04 -3.28 -3.32
CA ALA A 75 15.00 -2.99 -4.38
C ALA A 75 15.91 -4.18 -4.70
N GLU A 76 16.40 -4.90 -3.69
CA GLU A 76 17.25 -6.10 -3.88
C GLU A 76 16.48 -7.25 -4.55
N ALA A 77 15.20 -7.41 -4.20
CA ALA A 77 14.34 -8.47 -4.70
C ALA A 77 13.72 -8.20 -6.09
N ILE A 78 14.19 -7.18 -6.82
CA ILE A 78 13.80 -6.96 -8.23
C ILE A 78 14.28 -8.13 -9.11
N ASP A 79 15.45 -8.71 -8.78
CA ASP A 79 15.92 -9.92 -9.43
C ASP A 79 14.98 -11.09 -9.12
N ARG A 80 14.52 -11.79 -10.16
CA ARG A 80 13.60 -12.93 -10.04
C ARG A 80 14.23 -14.11 -9.31
N ASP A 81 15.57 -14.20 -9.33
CA ASP A 81 16.32 -15.25 -8.64
C ASP A 81 16.57 -14.91 -7.16
N HIS A 82 16.21 -13.69 -6.71
CA HIS A 82 16.34 -13.31 -5.31
C HIS A 82 15.34 -14.08 -4.43
N PRO A 83 15.76 -14.66 -3.28
CA PRO A 83 14.87 -15.48 -2.44
C PRO A 83 13.61 -14.75 -1.95
N ALA A 84 13.67 -13.43 -1.76
CA ALA A 84 12.54 -12.61 -1.35
C ALA A 84 11.63 -12.14 -2.50
N HIS A 85 11.95 -12.44 -3.76
CA HIS A 85 11.13 -12.03 -4.91
C HIS A 85 9.66 -12.50 -4.80
N PRO A 86 9.37 -13.77 -4.42
CA PRO A 86 8.00 -14.24 -4.28
C PRO A 86 7.20 -13.44 -3.24
N TYR A 87 7.82 -13.09 -2.11
CA TYR A 87 7.18 -12.25 -1.08
C TYR A 87 6.69 -10.92 -1.66
N PHE A 88 7.52 -10.20 -2.43
CA PHE A 88 7.10 -8.92 -3.00
C PHE A 88 6.03 -9.06 -4.08
N VAL A 89 6.04 -10.14 -4.85
CA VAL A 89 4.95 -10.45 -5.80
C VAL A 89 3.62 -10.61 -5.05
N GLU A 90 3.60 -11.40 -3.99
CA GLU A 90 2.41 -11.61 -3.16
C GLU A 90 1.99 -10.32 -2.45
N HIS A 91 2.96 -9.59 -1.89
CA HIS A 91 2.72 -8.30 -1.23
C HIS A 91 2.03 -7.30 -2.17
N TYR A 92 2.52 -7.12 -3.40
CA TYR A 92 1.90 -6.19 -4.35
C TYR A 92 0.52 -6.65 -4.83
N GLN A 93 0.29 -7.96 -4.99
CA GLN A 93 -1.03 -8.49 -5.31
C GLN A 93 -2.04 -8.25 -4.18
N ALA A 94 -1.61 -8.47 -2.93
CA ALA A 94 -2.40 -8.19 -1.74
C ALA A 94 -2.66 -6.69 -1.60
N ALA A 95 -1.65 -5.84 -1.77
CA ALA A 95 -1.77 -4.38 -1.73
C ALA A 95 -2.76 -3.85 -2.78
N GLN A 96 -2.69 -4.38 -4.00
CA GLN A 96 -3.63 -4.05 -5.08
C GLN A 96 -5.07 -4.41 -4.68
N THR A 97 -5.27 -5.61 -4.12
CA THR A 97 -6.59 -6.08 -3.68
C THR A 97 -7.13 -5.24 -2.51
N LEU A 98 -6.28 -4.95 -1.52
CA LEU A 98 -6.66 -4.18 -0.35
C LEU A 98 -6.92 -2.71 -0.68
N THR A 99 -6.18 -2.14 -1.64
CA THR A 99 -6.32 -0.73 -2.05
C THR A 99 -7.44 -0.53 -3.09
N LEU A 100 -7.94 -1.62 -3.69
CA LEU A 100 -9.06 -1.56 -4.60
C LEU A 100 -10.30 -1.05 -3.88
N ASP A 101 -10.75 0.10 -4.31
CA ASP A 101 -12.06 0.64 -3.96
C ASP A 101 -12.81 0.88 -5.27
N PRO A 102 -13.88 0.14 -5.56
CA PRO A 102 -14.65 0.35 -6.78
C PRO A 102 -15.31 1.73 -6.83
N GLY A 103 -15.48 2.40 -5.68
CA GLY A 103 -16.24 3.63 -5.58
C GLY A 103 -17.74 3.41 -5.85
N PRO A 104 -18.51 4.50 -6.02
CA PRO A 104 -19.88 4.37 -6.53
C PRO A 104 -19.86 3.77 -7.93
N GLU A 105 -20.87 2.96 -8.27
CA GLU A 105 -21.04 2.42 -9.62
C GLU A 105 -21.04 3.58 -10.62
N ALA A 106 -19.96 3.65 -11.39
CA ALA A 106 -19.79 4.70 -12.35
C ALA A 106 -20.70 4.38 -13.55
N PRO A 107 -21.55 5.31 -13.99
CA PRO A 107 -22.38 5.08 -15.17
C PRO A 107 -21.50 4.74 -16.38
N GLU A 108 -22.03 3.93 -17.29
CA GLU A 108 -21.34 3.45 -18.48
C GLU A 108 -20.75 4.66 -19.26
N GLY A 109 -19.41 4.77 -19.28
CA GLY A 109 -18.73 5.93 -19.88
C GLY A 109 -18.23 7.02 -18.93
N ALA A 110 -18.20 6.79 -17.61
CA ALA A 110 -17.68 7.76 -16.65
C ALA A 110 -16.26 8.27 -16.99
N PRO A 111 -15.97 9.57 -16.78
CA PRO A 111 -14.96 10.30 -17.55
C PRO A 111 -13.52 10.02 -17.08
N MET A 112 -12.59 10.03 -18.04
CA MET A 112 -11.12 9.89 -17.99
C MET A 112 -10.53 8.49 -18.22
N GLY A 113 -11.32 7.41 -18.17
CA GLY A 113 -10.82 6.06 -18.47
C GLY A 113 -9.81 5.50 -17.45
N ILE A 114 -9.75 6.07 -16.25
CA ILE A 114 -8.92 5.57 -15.15
C ILE A 114 -9.75 4.55 -14.36
N SER A 115 -9.38 3.28 -14.46
CA SER A 115 -10.10 2.21 -13.77
C SER A 115 -9.83 2.22 -12.25
N PRO A 116 -10.73 1.64 -11.43
CA PRO A 116 -10.47 1.46 -10.00
C PRO A 116 -9.14 0.74 -9.70
N GLU A 117 -8.74 -0.21 -10.54
CA GLU A 117 -7.47 -0.91 -10.44
C GLU A 117 -6.30 0.06 -10.64
N MET A 118 -6.39 0.96 -11.62
CA MET A 118 -5.35 1.97 -11.84
C MET A 118 -5.25 2.94 -10.66
N ILE A 119 -6.38 3.35 -10.06
CA ILE A 119 -6.39 4.19 -8.86
C ILE A 119 -5.68 3.46 -7.71
N ALA A 120 -5.95 2.17 -7.51
CA ALA A 120 -5.29 1.36 -6.49
C ALA A 120 -3.79 1.25 -6.74
N THR A 121 -3.36 1.01 -7.99
CA THR A 121 -1.94 1.01 -8.37
C THR A 121 -1.27 2.35 -8.05
N LEU A 122 -1.91 3.47 -8.38
CA LEU A 122 -1.40 4.81 -8.07
C LEU A 122 -1.32 5.07 -6.56
N GLY A 123 -2.32 4.62 -5.80
CA GLY A 123 -2.32 4.71 -4.34
C GLY A 123 -1.17 3.93 -3.70
N THR A 124 -0.94 2.69 -4.15
CA THR A 124 0.20 1.88 -3.70
C THR A 124 1.54 2.53 -4.07
N ALA A 125 1.69 3.00 -5.31
CA ALA A 125 2.91 3.67 -5.76
C ALA A 125 3.21 4.96 -4.97
N LEU A 126 2.17 5.74 -4.65
CA LEU A 126 2.29 6.91 -3.79
C LEU A 126 2.79 6.51 -2.39
N GLN A 127 2.18 5.49 -1.78
CA GLN A 127 2.54 5.04 -0.44
C GLN A 127 4.02 4.60 -0.38
N ASP A 128 4.48 3.80 -1.33
CA ASP A 128 5.89 3.37 -1.41
C ASP A 128 6.83 4.57 -1.60
N GLY A 129 6.48 5.49 -2.50
CA GLY A 129 7.26 6.69 -2.77
C GLY A 129 7.38 7.60 -1.54
N LEU A 130 6.31 7.75 -0.76
CA LEU A 130 6.32 8.56 0.45
C LEU A 130 7.17 7.93 1.56
N GLN A 131 7.16 6.60 1.70
CA GLN A 131 8.03 5.89 2.65
C GLN A 131 9.50 6.13 2.35
N ILE A 132 9.89 6.16 1.08
CA ILE A 132 11.26 6.50 0.65
C ILE A 132 11.57 7.96 0.94
N GLN A 133 10.71 8.89 0.51
CA GLN A 133 10.94 10.33 0.67
C GLN A 133 11.11 10.73 2.14
N ARG A 134 10.30 10.16 3.04
CA ARG A 134 10.39 10.42 4.49
C ARG A 134 11.77 10.11 5.07
N ARG A 135 12.55 9.19 4.46
CA ARG A 135 13.94 8.91 4.89
C ARG A 135 14.92 10.05 4.61
N TYR A 136 14.56 10.96 3.72
CA TYR A 136 15.36 12.13 3.36
C TYR A 136 14.74 13.46 3.83
N ARG A 137 13.48 13.41 4.26
CA ARG A 137 12.61 14.55 4.54
C ARG A 137 11.91 14.34 5.88
N ASP A 138 12.58 14.65 6.97
CA ASP A 138 11.96 14.56 8.32
C ASP A 138 10.76 15.52 8.48
N ASP A 139 10.72 16.58 7.66
CA ASP A 139 9.65 17.57 7.57
C ASP A 139 8.38 17.05 6.87
N LEU A 140 8.48 15.94 6.14
CA LEU A 140 7.37 15.43 5.32
C LEU A 140 6.31 14.76 6.21
N ASP A 141 5.12 15.34 6.27
CA ASP A 141 3.95 14.65 6.81
C ASP A 141 3.38 13.66 5.77
N VAL A 142 3.75 12.39 5.94
CA VAL A 142 3.30 11.30 5.06
C VAL A 142 1.79 11.05 5.21
N VAL A 143 1.25 11.24 6.40
CA VAL A 143 -0.18 11.03 6.68
C VAL A 143 -1.00 12.08 5.96
N GLU A 144 -0.60 13.35 6.05
CA GLU A 144 -1.25 14.44 5.32
C GLU A 144 -1.19 14.23 3.80
N ALA A 145 -0.04 13.79 3.27
CA ALA A 145 0.12 13.54 1.84
C ALA A 145 -0.80 12.41 1.32
N ILE A 146 -0.96 11.33 2.08
CA ILE A 146 -1.89 10.23 1.75
C ILE A 146 -3.34 10.71 1.82
N ASP A 147 -3.70 11.46 2.86
CA ASP A 147 -5.04 12.03 2.99
C ASP A 147 -5.37 12.97 1.83
N ALA A 148 -4.41 13.79 1.40
CA ALA A 148 -4.57 14.68 0.26
C ALA A 148 -4.86 13.90 -1.02
N PHE A 149 -4.12 12.81 -1.28
CA PHE A 149 -4.36 11.96 -2.45
C PHE A 149 -5.78 11.37 -2.45
N TRP A 150 -6.22 10.77 -1.34
CA TRP A 150 -7.55 10.16 -1.29
C TRP A 150 -8.68 11.19 -1.34
N ARG A 151 -8.46 12.42 -0.83
CA ARG A 151 -9.38 13.55 -1.04
C ARG A 151 -9.48 13.94 -2.51
N LEU A 152 -8.37 13.97 -3.25
CA LEU A 152 -8.37 14.24 -4.69
C LEU A 152 -9.13 13.16 -5.47
N VAL A 153 -8.91 11.89 -5.15
CA VAL A 153 -9.64 10.76 -5.75
C VAL A 153 -11.15 10.87 -5.47
N ALA A 154 -11.53 11.14 -4.22
CA ALA A 154 -12.93 11.30 -3.84
C ALA A 154 -13.60 12.49 -4.57
N ALA A 155 -12.90 13.62 -4.67
CA ALA A 155 -13.40 14.79 -5.39
C ALA A 155 -13.57 14.52 -6.90
N ALA A 156 -12.61 13.84 -7.52
CA ALA A 156 -12.69 13.45 -8.93
C ALA A 156 -13.89 12.54 -9.18
N ARG A 157 -14.09 11.51 -8.33
CA ARG A 157 -15.25 10.61 -8.43
C ARG A 157 -16.58 11.33 -8.26
N ALA A 158 -16.69 12.23 -7.29
CA ALA A 158 -17.90 13.03 -7.08
C ALA A 158 -18.23 13.89 -8.31
N HIS A 159 -17.20 14.48 -8.94
CA HIS A 159 -17.37 15.27 -10.15
C HIS A 159 -17.85 14.43 -11.34
N TRP A 160 -17.29 13.22 -11.52
CA TRP A 160 -17.67 12.30 -12.58
C TRP A 160 -19.14 11.86 -12.50
N VAL A 161 -19.63 11.57 -11.29
CA VAL A 161 -21.04 11.22 -11.07
C VAL A 161 -21.97 12.38 -11.43
N GLN A 162 -21.60 13.61 -11.06
CA GLN A 162 -22.39 14.81 -11.39
C GLN A 162 -22.43 15.09 -12.90
N GLN A 163 -21.30 14.92 -13.60
CA GLN A 163 -21.25 15.09 -15.06
C GLN A 163 -22.15 14.08 -15.77
N ALA A 164 -22.03 12.80 -15.42
CA ALA A 164 -22.83 11.77 -16.07
C ALA A 164 -24.34 11.92 -15.84
N ALA A 165 -24.75 12.37 -14.64
CA ALA A 165 -26.15 12.70 -14.37
C ALA A 165 -26.66 13.88 -15.22
N SER A 166 -25.79 14.85 -15.51
CA SER A 166 -26.11 15.99 -16.37
C SER A 166 -26.26 15.55 -17.83
N ASP A 167 -25.37 14.68 -18.33
CA ASP A 167 -25.41 14.18 -19.70
C ASP A 167 -26.65 13.29 -19.97
N ASP A 168 -27.05 12.43 -19.01
CA ASP A 168 -28.27 11.62 -19.12
C ASP A 168 -29.53 12.50 -19.13
N SER A 169 -29.57 13.57 -18.32
CA SER A 169 -30.69 14.52 -18.35
C SER A 169 -30.84 15.22 -19.70
N ASN A 170 -29.73 15.67 -20.29
CA ASN A 170 -29.73 16.38 -21.57
C ASN A 170 -30.12 15.46 -22.75
N ARG A 171 -29.81 14.16 -22.66
CA ARG A 171 -30.17 13.17 -23.69
C ARG A 171 -31.66 12.83 -23.69
N ARG A 172 -32.31 12.79 -22.53
CA ARG A 172 -33.75 12.51 -22.43
C ARG A 172 -34.62 13.65 -22.95
N ASP A 173 -34.14 14.88 -22.82
CA ASP A 173 -34.84 16.06 -23.35
C ASP A 173 -34.77 16.10 -24.89
N ASP A 174 -33.68 15.62 -25.51
CA ASP A 174 -33.48 15.60 -26.97
C ASP A 174 -34.27 14.48 -27.69
N ASP A 175 -34.55 13.35 -27.02
CA ASP A 175 -35.38 12.25 -27.54
C ASP A 175 -36.90 12.51 -27.42
N SER A 176 -37.30 13.63 -26.81
CA SER A 176 -38.70 13.99 -26.53
C SER A 176 -39.32 15.01 -27.51
N ASP A 177 -38.55 15.52 -28.48
CA ASP A 177 -38.95 16.45 -29.56
C ASP A 177 -39.05 15.75 -30.93
#